data_AF-F9NUH3-F1
#
_entry.id   AF-F9NUH3-F1
#
_cell.length_a   1.000
_cell.length_b   1.000
_cell.length_c   1.000
_cell.angle_alpha   90.00
_cell.angle_beta   90.00
_cell.angle_gamma   90.00
#
_symmetry.space_group_name_H-M   'P 1'
#
loop_
_entity.id
_entity.type
_entity.pdbx_description
1 polymer ?
#
loop_
_entity_poly.entity_id
_entity_poly.type
_entity_poly.pdbx_seq_one_letter_code
_entity_poly.pdbx_strand_id
1 'polypeptide(L)'
;MELNTRVQVRTNSQLKERATKTLDRMGIDMPTAINMFLTQIVSDQKLPFQPSITPYADAIREAESEPPIPVRDIDELMDLIDHV
;
A
#
# COMPACT_ATOMS: atom_id res chain seq x y z
N MET A 1 16.67 5.38 17.15
CA MET A 1 16.99 5.50 15.71
C MET A 1 17.74 6.81 15.53
N GLU A 2 18.88 6.81 14.85
CA GLU A 2 19.62 8.05 14.58
C GLU A 2 19.06 8.74 13.33
N LEU A 3 18.81 10.05 13.41
CA LEU A 3 18.30 10.87 12.31
C LEU A 3 19.45 11.66 11.66
N ASN A 4 20.27 10.99 10.86
CA ASN A 4 21.49 11.57 10.27
C ASN A 4 21.34 11.95 8.78
N THR A 5 20.21 11.62 8.15
CA THR A 5 19.99 11.77 6.71
C THR A 5 18.79 12.66 6.43
N ARG A 6 18.89 13.49 5.39
CA ARG A 6 17.85 14.45 5.01
C ARG A 6 17.00 13.93 3.85
N VAL A 7 15.69 13.94 4.02
CA VAL A 7 14.71 13.73 2.94
C VAL A 7 14.21 15.09 2.45
N GLN A 8 14.29 15.34 1.14
CA GLN A 8 13.74 16.55 0.50
C GLN A 8 12.65 16.16 -0.49
N VAL A 9 11.45 16.73 -0.33
CA VAL A 9 10.28 16.43 -1.17
C VAL A 9 9.71 17.73 -1.73
N ARG A 10 9.45 17.78 -3.03
CA ARG A 10 8.69 18.87 -3.67
C ARG A 10 7.20 18.59 -3.54
N THR A 11 6.43 19.59 -3.15
CA THR A 11 4.97 19.49 -2.99
C THR A 11 4.31 20.86 -3.17
N ASN A 12 2.98 20.88 -3.21
CA ASN A 12 2.19 22.10 -3.24
C ASN A 12 2.08 22.71 -1.81
N SER A 13 2.16 24.04 -1.71
CA SER A 13 2.07 24.77 -0.44
C SER A 13 0.76 24.54 0.32
N GLN A 14 -0.38 24.52 -0.37
CA GLN A 14 -1.68 24.24 0.24
C GLN A 14 -1.76 22.80 0.77
N LEU A 15 -1.20 21.84 0.03
CA LEU A 15 -1.15 20.44 0.49
C LEU A 15 -0.30 20.33 1.77
N LYS A 16 0.87 20.97 1.79
CA LYS A 16 1.73 21.03 2.98
C LYS A 16 0.98 21.62 4.17
N GLU A 17 0.32 22.77 4.01
CA GLU A 17 -0.40 23.43 5.09
C GLU A 17 -1.54 22.55 5.65
N ARG A 18 -2.34 21.94 4.78
CA ARG A 18 -3.44 21.05 5.18
C ARG A 18 -2.94 19.79 5.89
N ALA A 19 -1.85 19.21 5.40
CA ALA A 19 -1.20 18.05 6.03
C ALA A 19 -0.69 18.43 7.42
N THR A 20 0.03 19.55 7.56
CA THR A 20 0.52 20.04 8.86
C THR A 20 -0.62 20.23 9.86
N LYS A 21 -1.68 20.97 9.51
CA LYS A 21 -2.85 21.15 10.41
C LYS A 21 -3.53 19.83 10.80
N THR A 22 -3.43 18.82 9.95
CA THR A 22 -4.01 17.49 10.25
C THR A 22 -3.14 16.71 11.22
N LEU A 23 -1.82 16.69 10.97
CA LEU A 23 -0.86 16.03 11.85
C LEU A 23 -0.79 16.71 13.23
N ASP A 24 -0.85 18.04 13.28
CA ASP A 24 -0.88 18.80 14.55
C ASP A 24 -2.09 18.41 15.42
N ARG A 25 -3.26 18.21 14.80
CA ARG A 25 -4.46 17.72 15.51
C ARG A 25 -4.30 16.29 16.03
N MET A 26 -3.39 15.51 15.44
CA MET A 26 -3.02 14.18 15.91
C MET A 26 -1.87 14.21 16.92
N GLY A 27 -1.27 15.37 17.19
CA GLY A 27 -0.10 15.51 18.06
C GLY A 27 1.20 14.99 17.43
N ILE A 28 1.27 14.96 16.09
CA ILE A 28 2.40 14.41 15.33
C ILE A 28 2.97 15.53 14.45
N ASP A 29 4.29 15.67 14.37
CA ASP A 29 4.92 16.61 13.45
C ASP A 29 5.20 15.98 12.08
N MET A 30 5.47 16.82 11.07
CA MET A 30 5.72 16.35 9.71
C MET A 30 6.89 15.35 9.61
N PRO A 31 8.08 15.61 10.21
CA PRO A 31 9.18 14.64 10.18
C PRO A 31 8.82 13.28 10.80
N THR A 32 8.09 13.26 11.93
CA THR A 32 7.65 12.01 12.56
C THR A 32 6.70 11.25 11.64
N ALA A 33 5.72 11.92 11.02
CA ALA A 33 4.81 11.29 10.08
C ALA A 33 5.53 10.68 8.86
N ILE A 34 6.53 11.39 8.32
CA ILE A 34 7.34 10.87 7.20
C ILE A 34 8.18 9.66 7.64
N ASN A 35 8.77 9.69 8.83
CA ASN A 35 9.50 8.53 9.35
C ASN A 35 8.58 7.33 9.58
N MET A 36 7.38 7.54 10.16
CA MET A 36 6.37 6.48 10.31
C MET A 36 5.98 5.86 8.96
N PHE A 37 5.76 6.70 7.94
CA PHE A 37 5.47 6.25 6.58
C PHE A 37 6.58 5.35 6.03
N LEU A 38 7.84 5.76 6.16
CA LEU A 38 8.99 4.98 5.71
C LEU A 38 9.16 3.69 6.51
N THR A 39 8.98 3.72 7.83
CA THR A 39 9.01 2.53 8.68
C THR A 39 7.95 1.51 8.26
N GLN A 40 6.72 1.96 7.95
CA GLN A 40 5.66 1.05 7.53
C GLN A 40 5.96 0.39 6.18
N ILE A 41 6.56 1.11 5.23
CA ILE A 41 7.00 0.54 3.95
C ILE A 41 7.99 -0.59 4.17
N VAL A 42 8.98 -0.36 5.04
CA VAL A 42 10.02 -1.37 5.33
C VAL A 42 9.45 -2.56 6.09
N SER A 43 8.56 -2.31 7.06
CA SER A 43 7.90 -3.37 7.83
C SER A 43 7.08 -4.30 6.94
N ASP A 44 6.22 -3.73 6.10
CA ASP A 44 5.19 -4.50 5.41
C ASP A 44 5.57 -4.85 3.97
N GLN A 45 6.71 -4.37 3.48
CA GLN A 45 7.16 -4.53 2.09
C GLN A 45 6.09 -4.10 1.06
N LYS A 46 5.28 -3.10 1.41
CA LYS A 46 4.19 -2.56 0.59
C LYS A 46 3.94 -1.09 0.92
N LEU A 47 3.17 -0.41 0.08
CA LEU A 47 2.73 0.95 0.38
C LEU A 47 1.78 0.95 1.60
N PRO A 48 1.90 1.92 2.52
CA PRO A 48 1.09 2.00 3.74
C PRO A 48 -0.28 2.66 3.47
N PHE A 49 -0.78 2.46 2.25
CA PHE A 49 -2.12 2.77 1.79
C PHE A 49 -2.38 1.84 0.61
N GLN A 50 -3.64 1.48 0.39
CA GLN A 50 -4.01 0.63 -0.74
C GLN A 50 -4.26 1.52 -1.96
N PRO A 51 -3.45 1.42 -3.03
CA PRO A 51 -3.72 2.15 -4.26
C PRO A 51 -5.09 1.71 -4.80
N SER A 52 -6.01 2.65 -4.96
CA SER A 52 -7.39 2.36 -5.39
C SER A 52 -7.50 2.04 -6.89
N ILE A 53 -6.45 2.33 -7.66
CA ILE A 53 -6.41 2.07 -9.10
C ILE A 53 -5.36 0.98 -9.34
N THR A 54 -5.85 -0.20 -9.67
CA THR A 54 -5.06 -1.29 -10.21
C THR A 54 -5.49 -1.49 -11.67
N PRO A 55 -4.55 -1.72 -12.60
CA PRO A 55 -4.90 -2.07 -13.99
C PRO A 55 -5.68 -3.39 -14.07
N TYR A 56 -5.70 -4.17 -12.98
CA TYR A 56 -6.39 -5.46 -12.88
C TYR A 56 -7.78 -5.35 -12.22
N ALA A 57 -8.32 -4.14 -12.01
CA ALA A 57 -9.59 -3.98 -11.28
C ALA A 57 -10.74 -4.76 -11.91
N ASP A 58 -10.83 -4.75 -13.25
CA ASP A 58 -11.85 -5.49 -13.98
C ASP A 58 -11.61 -7.00 -13.92
N ALA A 59 -10.35 -7.43 -14.10
CA ALA A 59 -9.97 -8.85 -13.99
C ALA A 59 -10.25 -9.44 -12.59
N ILE A 60 -10.01 -8.67 -11.53
CA ILE A 60 -10.33 -9.06 -10.16
C ILE A 60 -11.84 -9.19 -9.98
N ARG A 61 -12.63 -8.21 -10.46
CA ARG A 61 -14.10 -8.28 -10.39
C ARG A 61 -14.67 -9.46 -11.17
N GLU A 62 -14.12 -9.75 -12.33
CA GLU A 62 -14.52 -10.89 -13.16
C GLU A 62 -14.24 -12.19 -12.41
N ALA A 63 -13.02 -12.38 -11.90
CA ALA A 63 -12.65 -13.55 -11.11
C ALA A 63 -13.50 -13.72 -9.83
N GLU A 64 -13.82 -12.62 -9.13
CA GLU A 64 -14.71 -12.66 -7.94
C GLU A 64 -16.16 -13.04 -8.27
N SER A 65 -16.59 -12.87 -9.53
CA SER A 65 -17.92 -13.25 -9.98
C SER A 65 -18.03 -14.73 -10.38
N GLU A 66 -16.89 -15.39 -10.58
CA GLU A 66 -16.83 -16.81 -10.91
C GLU A 66 -16.95 -17.68 -9.65
N PRO A 67 -17.64 -18.84 -9.74
CA PRO A 67 -17.69 -19.78 -8.63
C PRO A 67 -16.29 -20.35 -8.34
N PRO A 68 -15.93 -20.55 -7.06
CA PRO A 68 -14.64 -21.13 -6.71
C PRO A 68 -14.52 -22.56 -7.22
N ILE A 69 -13.36 -22.90 -7.77
CA ILE A 69 -13.04 -24.26 -8.20
C ILE A 69 -12.43 -25.00 -6.99
N PRO A 70 -13.09 -26.03 -6.44
CA PRO A 70 -12.54 -26.78 -5.33
C PRO A 70 -11.37 -27.65 -5.81
N VAL A 71 -10.25 -27.57 -5.10
CA VAL A 71 -9.06 -28.41 -5.32
C VAL A 71 -8.72 -29.12 -4.00
N ARG A 72 -8.19 -30.34 -4.10
CA ARG A 72 -7.88 -31.20 -2.95
C ARG A 72 -6.53 -30.88 -2.34
N ASP A 73 -5.57 -30.50 -3.16
CA ASP A 73 -4.19 -30.21 -2.78
C ASP A 73 -3.51 -29.21 -3.72
N ILE A 74 -2.26 -28.87 -3.42
CA ILE A 74 -1.46 -27.92 -4.21
C ILE A 74 -1.12 -28.49 -5.58
N ASP A 75 -0.95 -29.81 -5.70
CA ASP A 75 -0.58 -30.44 -6.97
C ASP A 75 -1.74 -30.32 -7.99
N GLU A 76 -2.97 -30.61 -7.56
CA GLU A 76 -4.18 -30.41 -8.38
C GLU A 76 -4.39 -28.94 -8.76
N LEU A 77 -4.06 -28.01 -7.86
CA LEU A 77 -4.11 -26.56 -8.16
C LEU A 77 -3.11 -26.15 -9.23
N MET A 78 -1.86 -26.60 -9.11
CA MET A 78 -0.79 -26.24 -10.05
C MET A 78 -1.07 -26.85 -11.44
N ASP A 79 -1.52 -28.10 -11.50
CA ASP A 79 -1.95 -28.73 -12.75
C ASP A 79 -3.06 -27.93 -13.42
N LEU A 80 -4.03 -27.42 -12.66
CA LEU A 80 -5.13 -26.63 -13.22
C LEU A 80 -4.63 -25.30 -13.81
N ILE A 81 -3.73 -24.58 -13.13
CA ILE A 81 -3.22 -23.27 -13.57
C ILE A 81 -2.27 -23.40 -14.77
N ASP A 82 -1.42 -24.43 -14.79
CA ASP A 82 -0.43 -24.64 -15.86
C ASP A 82 -1.06 -25.04 -17.21
N HIS A 83 -2.33 -25.43 -17.22
CA HIS A 83 -3.07 -25.84 -18.41
C HIS A 83 -4.14 -24.81 -18.87
N VAL A 84 -4.11 -23.59 -18.33
CA VAL A 84 -4.96 -22.44 -18.75
C VAL A 84 -4.30 -21.61 -19.83
#